data_AF-A0A4Y6I8D7-F1
#
_entry.id   AF-A0A4Y6I8D7-F1
#
_cell.length_a   1.000
_cell.length_b   1.000
_cell.length_c   1.000
_cell.angle_alpha   90.00
_cell.angle_beta   90.00
_cell.angle_gamma   90.00
#
_symmetry.space_group_name_H-M   'P 1'
#
loop_
_entity.id
_entity.type
_entity.pdbx_description
1 polymer ?
#
loop_
_entity_poly.entity_id
_entity_poly.type
_entity_poly.pdbx_seq_one_letter_code
_entity_poly.pdbx_strand_id
1 'polypeptide(L)'
;MIRFEDISVVIQGPVQASTTRAQEPGITQKCIESVREHLPGATIIISTWEGQNYQGLEPDLLLLNQDPGGTITSFSREGKPGALNFNRQLLSTSAGLKQVKTPYAIKLRSDNFLTGNHFVDYQQQFTHRNPADSVFSERVIVCTSYFRRFADGQEVVMHPSDFFHFGRTEDLLKIWGITPFADLQYDTSKTGKLQYRGAPKTAPHAEQIYCNAWLRELNPSIPYLEHRHHATQAMIAWWQRFMASNLVILEPQQLGLGLIKRFIPKSKRPNEMSYLDWLLLYKQYCDPNTQASRLELFRTLGWRRLVKLPLSRLKFKSKAVKKFK
;
A
#
# COMPACT_ATOMS: atom_id res chain seq x y z
N MET A 1 -3.50 25.58 -7.72
CA MET A 1 -3.00 24.43 -8.51
C MET A 1 -1.64 24.08 -7.94
N ILE A 2 -1.36 22.80 -7.66
CA ILE A 2 -0.08 22.37 -7.09
C ILE A 2 0.99 22.48 -8.17
N ARG A 3 2.09 23.18 -7.88
CA ARG A 3 3.22 23.29 -8.81
C ARG A 3 4.17 22.12 -8.58
N PHE A 4 4.88 21.65 -9.60
CA PHE A 4 5.78 20.50 -9.43
C PHE A 4 6.98 20.79 -8.53
N GLU A 5 7.43 22.05 -8.45
CA GLU A 5 8.42 22.50 -7.46
C GLU A 5 7.93 22.39 -5.99
N ASP A 6 6.61 22.32 -5.78
CA ASP A 6 6.00 22.09 -4.48
C ASP A 6 5.89 20.59 -4.13
N ILE A 7 6.52 19.72 -4.93
CA ILE A 7 6.50 18.26 -4.77
C ILE A 7 7.92 17.73 -4.56
N SER A 8 8.11 16.87 -3.57
CA SER A 8 9.29 16.02 -3.45
C SER A 8 8.95 14.54 -3.61
N VAL A 9 9.74 13.82 -4.41
CA VAL A 9 9.58 12.38 -4.65
C VAL A 9 10.59 11.60 -3.84
N VAL A 10 10.09 10.83 -2.87
CA VAL A 10 10.86 9.86 -2.10
C VAL A 10 10.82 8.51 -2.82
N ILE A 11 11.92 8.16 -3.47
CA ILE A 11 12.16 6.86 -4.10
C ILE A 11 12.67 5.90 -3.01
N GLN A 12 11.86 4.90 -2.72
CA GLN A 12 12.03 4.01 -1.59
C GLN A 12 12.48 2.61 -2.01
N GLY A 13 13.54 2.12 -1.39
CA GLY A 13 13.93 0.72 -1.42
C GLY A 13 15.32 0.46 -2.02
N PRO A 14 15.65 -0.82 -2.27
CA PRO A 14 16.93 -1.16 -2.87
C PRO A 14 17.01 -0.62 -4.30
N VAL A 15 18.14 -0.03 -4.67
CA VAL A 15 18.34 0.62 -5.99
C VAL A 15 18.98 -0.30 -7.04
N GLN A 16 19.50 -1.45 -6.62
CA GLN A 16 20.07 -2.47 -7.49
C GLN A 16 19.67 -3.90 -7.05
N ALA A 17 19.82 -4.84 -7.98
CA ALA A 17 19.68 -6.26 -7.68
C ALA A 17 20.75 -6.72 -6.67
N SER A 18 20.42 -7.73 -5.87
CA SER A 18 21.36 -8.43 -5.00
C SER A 18 21.41 -9.92 -5.36
N THR A 19 22.37 -10.65 -4.81
CA THR A 19 22.46 -12.11 -4.92
C THR A 19 21.18 -12.82 -4.45
N THR A 20 20.42 -12.19 -3.56
CA THR A 20 19.20 -12.74 -2.96
C THR A 20 17.91 -12.14 -3.53
N ARG A 21 18.00 -11.10 -4.38
CA ARG A 21 16.83 -10.42 -4.95
C ARG A 21 17.13 -9.88 -6.35
N ALA A 22 16.54 -10.54 -7.35
CA ALA A 22 16.50 -10.01 -8.71
C ALA A 22 15.68 -8.71 -8.80
N GLN A 23 16.14 -7.81 -9.65
CA GLN A 23 15.43 -6.61 -10.08
C GLN A 23 15.53 -6.49 -11.60
N GLU A 24 14.57 -5.80 -12.23
CA GLU A 24 14.70 -5.47 -13.64
C GLU A 24 15.90 -4.52 -13.83
N PRO A 25 16.86 -4.83 -14.72
CA PRO A 25 18.03 -3.98 -14.93
C PRO A 25 17.62 -2.54 -15.28
N GLY A 26 18.27 -1.56 -14.64
CA GLY A 26 18.02 -0.13 -14.87
C GLY A 26 16.68 0.41 -14.34
N ILE A 27 15.90 -0.38 -13.59
CA ILE A 27 14.57 0.07 -13.15
C ILE A 27 14.61 1.33 -12.28
N THR A 28 15.60 1.47 -11.41
CA THR A 28 15.75 2.67 -10.57
C THR A 28 16.15 3.88 -11.40
N GLN A 29 17.02 3.73 -12.40
CA GLN A 29 17.37 4.81 -13.30
C GLN A 29 16.14 5.30 -14.07
N LYS A 30 15.37 4.35 -14.62
CA LYS A 30 14.08 4.64 -15.27
C LYS A 30 13.10 5.35 -14.33
N CYS A 31 13.06 4.98 -13.05
CA CYS A 31 12.26 5.64 -12.04
C CYS A 31 12.64 7.13 -11.92
N ILE A 32 13.93 7.44 -11.76
CA ILE A 32 14.42 8.82 -11.66
C ILE A 32 14.12 9.62 -12.93
N GLU A 33 14.45 9.07 -14.10
CA GLU A 33 14.22 9.70 -15.40
C GLU A 33 12.75 10.05 -15.61
N SER A 34 11.85 9.11 -15.28
CA SER A 34 10.41 9.34 -15.39
C SER A 34 9.89 10.45 -14.47
N VAL A 35 10.52 10.65 -13.30
CA VAL A 35 10.16 11.74 -12.39
C VAL A 35 10.61 13.06 -12.98
N ARG A 36 11.81 13.14 -13.55
CA ARG A 36 12.30 14.36 -14.23
C ARG A 36 11.43 14.71 -15.43
N GLU A 37 10.99 13.71 -16.19
CA GLU A 37 10.12 13.90 -17.36
C GLU A 37 8.72 14.40 -16.97
N HIS A 38 8.07 13.76 -15.99
CA HIS A 38 6.66 14.02 -15.68
C HIS A 38 6.43 15.04 -14.56
N LEU A 39 7.45 15.37 -13.77
CA LEU A 39 7.39 16.37 -12.70
C LEU A 39 8.62 17.31 -12.78
N PRO A 40 8.79 18.07 -13.87
CA PRO A 40 9.91 18.99 -14.00
C PRO A 40 9.94 19.99 -12.83
N GLY A 41 11.07 20.06 -12.13
CA GLY A 41 11.26 20.90 -10.95
C GLY A 41 11.01 20.21 -9.60
N ALA A 42 10.45 19.00 -9.57
CA ALA A 42 10.30 18.24 -8.32
C ALA A 42 11.66 17.78 -7.77
N THR A 43 11.81 17.82 -6.44
CA THR A 43 13.00 17.29 -5.76
C THR A 43 12.94 15.77 -5.70
N ILE A 44 14.02 15.09 -6.08
CA ILE A 44 14.16 13.62 -6.02
C ILE A 44 15.05 13.24 -4.85
N ILE A 45 14.48 12.49 -3.91
CA ILE A 45 15.17 11.93 -2.76
C ILE A 45 15.19 10.41 -2.92
N ILE A 46 16.38 9.82 -3.02
CA ILE A 46 16.54 8.36 -2.94
C ILE A 46 16.84 7.99 -1.50
N SER A 47 16.04 7.10 -0.93
CA SER A 47 16.30 6.52 0.39
C SER A 47 16.53 5.02 0.28
N THR A 48 17.79 4.63 0.43
CA THR A 48 18.29 3.29 0.18
C THR A 48 19.26 2.82 1.27
N TRP A 49 20.01 1.74 1.05
CA TRP A 49 20.86 1.11 2.07
C TRP A 49 22.34 1.44 1.88
N GLU A 50 23.08 1.56 3.00
CA GLU A 50 24.54 1.58 2.99
C GLU A 50 25.10 0.36 2.22
N GLY A 51 26.18 0.58 1.47
CA GLY A 51 26.84 -0.47 0.69
C GLY A 51 26.16 -0.86 -0.62
N GLN A 52 25.01 -0.26 -0.99
CA GLN A 52 24.47 -0.43 -2.34
C GLN A 52 25.26 0.39 -3.37
N ASN A 53 25.44 -0.17 -4.56
CA ASN A 53 25.98 0.59 -5.68
C ASN A 53 24.88 1.49 -6.27
N TYR A 54 25.15 2.79 -6.30
CA TYR A 54 24.27 3.84 -6.83
C TYR A 54 24.93 4.59 -7.99
N GLN A 55 26.02 4.07 -8.56
CA GLN A 55 26.74 4.71 -9.67
C GLN A 55 25.79 4.97 -10.85
N GLY A 56 25.80 6.21 -11.35
CA GLY A 56 24.96 6.67 -12.45
C GLY A 56 23.55 7.11 -12.06
N LEU A 57 23.16 6.99 -10.78
CA LEU A 57 21.92 7.58 -10.28
C LEU A 57 22.19 9.02 -9.84
N GLU A 58 21.41 9.97 -10.36
CA GLU A 58 21.57 11.40 -10.10
C GLU A 58 20.35 12.01 -9.37
N PRO A 59 20.08 11.62 -8.10
CA PRO A 59 19.05 12.27 -7.28
C PRO A 59 19.52 13.62 -6.74
N ASP A 60 18.58 14.47 -6.31
CA ASP A 60 18.91 15.72 -5.61
C ASP A 60 19.43 15.45 -4.18
N LEU A 61 18.96 14.36 -3.57
CA LEU A 61 19.42 13.90 -2.26
C LEU A 61 19.48 12.37 -2.21
N LEU A 62 20.62 11.83 -1.78
CA LEU A 62 20.83 10.41 -1.53
C LEU A 62 20.95 10.14 -0.03
N LEU A 63 20.10 9.26 0.49
CA LEU A 63 20.13 8.79 1.87
C LEU A 63 20.54 7.32 1.91
N LEU A 64 21.65 7.06 2.60
CA LEU A 64 22.16 5.71 2.86
C LEU A 64 21.80 5.34 4.30
N ASN A 65 20.79 4.49 4.46
CA ASN A 65 20.32 4.04 5.76
C ASN A 65 21.07 2.77 6.18
N GLN A 66 21.32 2.63 7.48
CA GLN A 66 21.66 1.34 8.07
C GLN A 66 20.47 0.38 7.92
N ASP A 67 20.72 -0.82 7.38
CA ASP A 67 19.67 -1.83 7.17
C ASP A 67 19.23 -2.42 8.53
N PRO A 68 17.95 -2.26 8.94
CA PRO A 68 17.46 -2.78 10.22
C PRO A 68 17.28 -4.31 10.21
N GLY A 69 17.58 -4.97 9.09
CA GLY A 69 17.35 -6.39 8.90
C GLY A 69 15.88 -6.72 8.62
N GLY A 70 15.59 -8.02 8.59
CA GLY A 70 14.21 -8.52 8.47
C GLY A 70 13.51 -8.55 9.82
N THR A 71 12.30 -8.01 9.89
CA THR A 71 11.43 -8.08 11.08
C THR A 71 10.94 -9.50 11.27
N ILE A 72 11.18 -10.10 12.44
CA ILE A 72 10.69 -11.44 12.79
C ILE A 72 9.18 -11.36 13.01
N THR A 73 8.43 -12.12 12.20
CA THR A 73 6.95 -12.08 12.19
C THR A 73 6.32 -13.44 12.43
N SER A 74 7.12 -14.50 12.44
CA SER A 74 6.64 -15.86 12.63
C SER A 74 7.73 -16.78 13.18
N PHE A 75 7.30 -17.90 13.76
CA PHE A 75 8.14 -19.06 14.07
C PHE A 75 7.54 -20.34 13.49
N SER A 76 8.40 -21.21 12.95
CA SER A 76 8.03 -22.56 12.53
C SER A 76 7.72 -23.45 13.73
N ARG A 77 7.26 -24.69 13.49
CA ARG A 77 6.98 -25.66 14.57
C ARG A 77 8.26 -26.05 15.34
N GLU A 78 9.39 -25.99 14.66
CA GLU A 78 10.73 -26.24 15.17
C GLU A 78 11.36 -24.99 15.81
N GLY A 79 10.62 -23.89 15.93
CA GLY A 79 11.10 -22.64 16.52
C GLY A 79 12.01 -21.80 15.61
N LYS A 80 12.07 -22.07 14.31
CA LYS A 80 12.88 -21.26 13.38
C LYS A 80 12.18 -19.92 13.07
N PRO A 81 12.86 -18.77 13.19
CA PRO A 81 12.26 -17.47 12.92
C PRO A 81 12.03 -17.26 11.41
N GLY A 82 10.87 -16.69 11.07
CA GLY A 82 10.53 -16.20 9.73
C GLY A 82 10.42 -14.69 9.71
N ALA A 83 11.21 -14.05 8.84
CA ALA A 83 11.34 -12.59 8.77
C ALA A 83 10.73 -11.98 7.50
N LEU A 84 10.23 -10.75 7.62
CA LEU A 84 9.66 -9.94 6.54
C LEU A 84 10.27 -8.53 6.54
N ASN A 85 10.14 -7.79 5.43
CA ASN A 85 10.81 -6.49 5.23
C ASN A 85 10.04 -5.29 5.82
N PHE A 86 9.32 -5.46 6.94
CA PHE A 86 8.45 -4.41 7.46
C PHE A 86 9.22 -3.15 7.86
N ASN A 87 10.21 -3.30 8.73
CA ASN A 87 11.01 -2.17 9.18
C ASN A 87 11.88 -1.57 8.08
N ARG A 88 12.34 -2.39 7.13
CA ARG A 88 13.04 -1.89 5.93
C ARG A 88 12.20 -0.91 5.13
N GLN A 89 10.92 -1.23 4.93
CA GLN A 89 10.01 -0.38 4.18
C GLN A 89 9.64 0.90 4.95
N LEU A 90 9.39 0.80 6.26
CA LEU A 90 9.13 1.96 7.11
C LEU A 90 10.34 2.90 7.17
N LEU A 91 11.54 2.37 7.45
CA LEU A 91 12.74 3.18 7.62
C LEU A 91 13.08 3.93 6.33
N SER A 92 13.19 3.24 5.20
CA SER A 92 13.51 3.88 3.92
C SER A 92 12.45 4.89 3.49
N THR A 93 11.16 4.64 3.75
CA THR A 93 10.13 5.65 3.44
C THR A 93 10.22 6.86 4.38
N SER A 94 10.22 6.62 5.69
CA SER A 94 10.15 7.68 6.71
C SER A 94 11.41 8.54 6.76
N ALA A 95 12.60 7.95 6.57
CA ALA A 95 13.85 8.69 6.50
C ALA A 95 13.84 9.69 5.32
N GLY A 96 13.36 9.26 4.15
CA GLY A 96 13.18 10.16 3.00
C GLY A 96 12.14 11.25 3.25
N LEU A 97 10.96 10.89 3.77
CA LEU A 97 9.91 11.87 4.06
C LEU A 97 10.33 12.92 5.09
N LYS A 98 11.16 12.57 6.08
CA LYS A 98 11.71 13.53 7.07
C LYS A 98 12.64 14.57 6.45
N GLN A 99 13.20 14.31 5.26
CA GLN A 99 14.03 15.27 4.53
C GLN A 99 13.22 16.16 3.58
N VAL A 100 11.96 15.82 3.30
CA VAL A 100 11.09 16.63 2.44
C VAL A 100 10.84 18.00 3.06
N LYS A 101 11.05 19.06 2.27
CA LYS A 101 10.79 20.46 2.66
C LYS A 101 9.58 21.08 1.94
N THR A 102 9.08 20.40 0.92
CA THR A 102 7.93 20.83 0.13
C THR A 102 6.60 20.42 0.78
N PRO A 103 5.50 21.13 0.48
CA PRO A 103 4.21 20.82 1.08
C PRO A 103 3.60 19.48 0.62
N TYR A 104 3.99 18.98 -0.55
CA TYR A 104 3.51 17.71 -1.09
C TYR A 104 4.65 16.73 -1.28
N ALA A 105 4.37 15.45 -1.04
CA ALA A 105 5.33 14.39 -1.22
C ALA A 105 4.75 13.23 -2.03
N ILE A 106 5.63 12.53 -2.74
CA ILE A 106 5.36 11.22 -3.32
C ILE A 106 6.19 10.18 -2.57
N LYS A 107 5.55 9.11 -2.12
CA LYS A 107 6.21 7.84 -1.82
C LYS A 107 6.14 6.97 -3.07
N LEU A 108 7.28 6.66 -3.68
CA LEU A 108 7.37 5.79 -4.87
C LEU A 108 8.33 4.63 -4.58
N ARG A 109 7.96 3.39 -4.91
CA ARG A 109 8.92 2.28 -4.82
C ARG A 109 9.97 2.39 -5.93
N SER A 110 11.21 2.02 -5.64
CA SER A 110 12.31 1.99 -6.63
C SER A 110 12.07 1.04 -7.81
N ASP A 111 11.15 0.08 -7.68
CA ASP A 111 10.71 -0.81 -8.75
C ASP A 111 9.44 -0.34 -9.49
N ASN A 112 9.08 0.94 -9.37
CA ASN A 112 8.00 1.60 -10.11
C ASN A 112 8.50 2.90 -10.74
N PHE A 113 7.78 3.43 -11.73
CA PHE A 113 8.16 4.65 -12.46
C PHE A 113 6.90 5.43 -12.86
N LEU A 114 7.02 6.71 -13.16
CA LEU A 114 5.91 7.52 -13.66
C LEU A 114 5.73 7.31 -15.16
N THR A 115 4.51 7.46 -15.63
CA THR A 115 4.13 7.54 -17.05
C THR A 115 3.23 8.74 -17.32
N GLY A 116 3.14 9.64 -16.34
CA GLY A 116 2.25 10.80 -16.32
C GLY A 116 2.16 11.39 -14.91
N ASN A 117 1.43 12.49 -14.79
CA ASN A 117 1.30 13.28 -13.56
C ASN A 117 -0.16 13.64 -13.21
N HIS A 118 -1.14 13.01 -13.87
CA HIS A 118 -2.57 13.31 -13.69
C HIS A 118 -3.06 13.17 -12.23
N PHE A 119 -2.32 12.42 -11.40
CA PHE A 119 -2.57 12.32 -9.97
C PHE A 119 -2.58 13.68 -9.24
N VAL A 120 -1.86 14.67 -9.75
CA VAL A 120 -1.82 16.03 -9.20
C VAL A 120 -3.21 16.66 -9.33
N ASP A 121 -3.82 16.60 -10.51
CA ASP A 121 -5.16 17.12 -10.75
C ASP A 121 -6.22 16.30 -10.01
N TYR A 122 -6.13 14.97 -10.07
CA TYR A 122 -7.08 14.08 -9.39
C TYR A 122 -7.16 14.33 -7.88
N GLN A 123 -6.06 14.71 -7.24
CA GLN A 123 -6.07 15.00 -5.80
C GLN A 123 -6.99 16.18 -5.47
N GLN A 124 -7.05 17.18 -6.37
CA GLN A 124 -7.78 18.42 -6.18
C GLN A 124 -9.23 18.34 -6.69
N GLN A 125 -9.57 17.34 -7.51
CA GLN A 125 -10.91 17.18 -8.10
C GLN A 125 -12.00 16.79 -7.09
N PHE A 126 -11.64 16.03 -6.05
CA PHE A 126 -12.61 15.49 -5.10
C PHE A 126 -12.62 16.31 -3.81
N THR A 127 -13.33 17.44 -3.83
CA THR A 127 -13.31 18.43 -2.73
C THR A 127 -14.25 18.05 -1.58
N HIS A 128 -15.41 17.46 -1.85
CA HIS A 128 -16.36 17.09 -0.79
C HIS A 128 -15.82 15.95 0.07
N ARG A 129 -15.92 16.08 1.40
CA ARG A 129 -15.45 15.11 2.41
C ARG A 129 -16.45 15.05 3.54
N ASN A 130 -16.60 13.89 4.18
CA ASN A 130 -17.29 13.83 5.47
C ASN A 130 -16.31 14.27 6.57
N PRO A 131 -16.53 15.39 7.28
CA PRO A 131 -15.63 15.85 8.33
C PRO A 131 -15.44 14.82 9.46
N ALA A 132 -16.50 14.07 9.80
CA ALA A 132 -16.46 13.08 10.87
C ALA A 132 -15.56 11.86 10.57
N ASP A 133 -15.28 11.60 9.29
CA ASP A 133 -14.40 10.51 8.85
C ASP A 133 -13.07 11.03 8.29
N SER A 134 -12.79 12.35 8.35
CA SER A 134 -11.60 12.96 7.77
C SER A 134 -10.43 12.97 8.77
N VAL A 135 -9.42 12.18 8.48
CA VAL A 135 -8.20 12.00 9.28
C VAL A 135 -7.01 12.75 8.69
N PHE A 136 -6.90 12.77 7.36
CA PHE A 136 -5.86 13.50 6.64
C PHE A 136 -6.28 14.94 6.35
N SER A 137 -5.33 15.88 6.24
CA SER A 137 -5.66 17.26 5.89
C SER A 137 -6.13 17.35 4.44
N GLU A 138 -5.55 16.54 3.55
CA GLU A 138 -6.05 16.31 2.20
C GLU A 138 -6.15 14.82 1.89
N ARG A 139 -6.89 14.43 0.83
CA ARG A 139 -6.91 13.03 0.43
C ARG A 139 -5.55 12.60 -0.07
N VAL A 140 -5.13 11.41 0.33
CA VAL A 140 -3.92 10.75 -0.19
C VAL A 140 -4.30 9.92 -1.42
N ILE A 141 -3.64 10.17 -2.54
CA ILE A 141 -3.77 9.34 -3.74
C ILE A 141 -3.08 8.00 -3.49
N VAL A 142 -3.75 6.89 -3.80
CA VAL A 142 -3.16 5.54 -3.79
C VAL A 142 -3.56 4.78 -5.05
N CYS A 143 -2.75 3.80 -5.46
CA CYS A 143 -3.07 2.97 -6.63
C CYS A 143 -3.94 1.77 -6.28
N THR A 144 -4.76 1.32 -7.22
CA THR A 144 -5.59 0.12 -7.08
C THR A 144 -4.80 -1.20 -7.18
N SER A 145 -3.63 -1.20 -7.83
CA SER A 145 -2.78 -2.39 -7.96
C SER A 145 -2.33 -2.86 -6.59
N TYR A 146 -2.52 -4.13 -6.27
CA TYR A 146 -2.30 -4.69 -4.92
C TYR A 146 -3.17 -4.11 -3.79
N PHE A 147 -4.10 -3.19 -4.07
CA PHE A 147 -5.13 -2.79 -3.12
C PHE A 147 -6.24 -3.85 -3.13
N ARG A 148 -6.23 -4.79 -2.19
CA ARG A 148 -7.22 -5.87 -2.15
C ARG A 148 -8.50 -5.43 -1.46
N ARG A 149 -9.63 -5.69 -2.13
CA ARG A 149 -10.97 -5.66 -1.53
C ARG A 149 -11.39 -7.05 -1.03
N PHE A 150 -10.87 -8.09 -1.67
CA PHE A 150 -11.15 -9.48 -1.31
C PHE A 150 -9.86 -10.30 -1.20
N ALA A 151 -9.86 -11.28 -0.29
CA ALA A 151 -8.84 -12.33 -0.21
C ALA A 151 -9.54 -13.67 0.05
N ASP A 152 -9.13 -14.71 -0.68
CA ASP A 152 -9.69 -16.05 -0.53
C ASP A 152 -11.23 -16.11 -0.69
N GLY A 153 -11.80 -15.22 -1.52
CA GLY A 153 -13.24 -15.11 -1.75
C GLY A 153 -14.02 -14.41 -0.64
N GLN A 154 -13.35 -13.74 0.29
CA GLN A 154 -13.94 -13.02 1.43
C GLN A 154 -13.48 -11.57 1.43
N GLU A 155 -14.32 -10.65 1.93
CA GLU A 155 -13.92 -9.25 2.08
C GLU A 155 -12.77 -9.10 3.07
N VAL A 156 -11.89 -8.14 2.79
CA VAL A 156 -10.80 -7.73 3.68
C VAL A 156 -10.80 -6.21 3.81
N VAL A 157 -10.32 -5.73 4.95
CA VAL A 157 -10.24 -4.29 5.26
C VAL A 157 -8.78 -3.87 5.44
N MET A 158 -8.56 -2.54 5.44
CA MET A 158 -7.28 -1.92 5.75
C MET A 158 -6.16 -2.37 4.79
N HIS A 159 -6.40 -2.41 3.47
CA HIS A 159 -5.41 -2.96 2.52
C HIS A 159 -5.02 -1.96 1.40
N PRO A 160 -4.70 -0.69 1.71
CA PRO A 160 -4.18 0.22 0.69
C PRO A 160 -2.87 -0.33 0.09
N SER A 161 -2.67 -0.11 -1.20
CA SER A 161 -1.43 -0.50 -1.89
C SER A 161 -0.25 0.31 -1.36
N ASP A 162 0.90 -0.33 -1.19
CA ASP A 162 2.14 0.32 -0.79
C ASP A 162 2.96 0.89 -1.95
N PHE A 163 2.52 0.74 -3.21
CA PHE A 163 3.34 1.06 -4.37
C PHE A 163 3.59 2.55 -4.57
N PHE A 164 2.53 3.33 -4.40
CA PHE A 164 2.52 4.77 -4.66
C PHE A 164 1.60 5.46 -3.65
N HIS A 165 2.08 6.55 -3.06
CA HIS A 165 1.24 7.51 -2.34
C HIS A 165 1.61 8.93 -2.76
N PHE A 166 0.63 9.78 -3.04
CA PHE A 166 0.81 11.22 -3.22
C PHE A 166 -0.13 11.97 -2.29
N GLY A 167 0.38 12.94 -1.55
CA GLY A 167 -0.40 13.67 -0.56
C GLY A 167 0.38 14.82 0.05
N ARG A 168 -0.24 15.50 1.02
CA ARG A 168 0.49 16.41 1.91
C ARG A 168 1.60 15.65 2.61
N THR A 169 2.78 16.27 2.72
CA THR A 169 3.95 15.66 3.38
C THR A 169 3.61 15.23 4.82
N GLU A 170 2.86 16.04 5.54
CA GLU A 170 2.38 15.72 6.89
C GLU A 170 1.46 14.48 6.93
N ASP A 171 0.62 14.27 5.92
CA ASP A 171 -0.28 13.11 5.87
C ASP A 171 0.47 11.84 5.48
N LEU A 172 1.48 11.93 4.62
CA LEU A 172 2.35 10.78 4.34
C LEU A 172 3.19 10.40 5.57
N LEU A 173 3.61 11.38 6.39
CA LEU A 173 4.29 11.11 7.66
C LEU A 173 3.37 10.41 8.66
N LYS A 174 2.05 10.68 8.67
CA LYS A 174 1.08 9.91 9.47
C LYS A 174 0.99 8.42 9.05
N ILE A 175 1.24 8.11 7.78
CA ILE A 175 1.17 6.74 7.24
C ILE A 175 2.49 5.98 7.46
N TRP A 176 3.61 6.64 7.19
CA TRP A 176 4.92 5.98 7.09
C TRP A 176 5.89 6.34 8.20
N GLY A 177 5.66 7.44 8.93
CA GLY A 177 6.45 7.90 10.07
C GLY A 177 6.10 7.21 11.39
N ILE A 178 5.56 6.00 11.32
CA ILE A 178 5.11 5.24 12.49
C ILE A 178 6.24 4.54 13.23
N THR A 179 5.94 4.06 14.43
CA THR A 179 6.87 3.27 15.25
C THR A 179 7.27 1.99 14.51
N PRO A 180 8.57 1.64 14.46
CA PRO A 180 9.02 0.36 13.91
C PRO A 180 8.35 -0.83 14.60
N PHE A 181 8.11 -1.90 13.84
CA PHE A 181 7.55 -3.14 14.37
C PHE A 181 8.58 -3.85 15.25
N ALA A 182 8.16 -4.24 16.46
CA ALA A 182 8.93 -5.13 17.30
C ALA A 182 8.95 -6.55 16.70
N ASP A 183 10.07 -7.25 16.90
CA ASP A 183 10.18 -8.67 16.55
C ASP A 183 9.23 -9.51 17.40
N LEU A 184 8.55 -10.45 16.74
CA LEU A 184 7.78 -11.47 17.43
C LEU A 184 8.72 -12.26 18.34
N GLN A 185 8.38 -12.34 19.63
CA GLN A 185 9.10 -13.16 20.59
C GLN A 185 8.58 -14.60 20.54
N TYR A 186 9.49 -15.58 20.63
CA TYR A 186 9.12 -16.99 20.65
C TYR A 186 8.43 -17.34 21.97
N ASP A 187 7.20 -17.84 21.89
CA ASP A 187 6.45 -18.30 23.04
C ASP A 187 6.71 -19.78 23.29
N THR A 188 7.50 -20.09 24.32
CA THR A 188 7.87 -21.47 24.68
C THR A 188 6.67 -22.33 25.07
N SER A 189 5.59 -21.73 25.56
CA SER A 189 4.33 -22.45 25.86
C SER A 189 3.62 -22.97 24.61
N LYS A 190 3.99 -22.46 23.42
CA LYS A 190 3.46 -22.87 22.12
C LYS A 190 4.46 -23.67 21.30
N THR A 191 5.44 -24.31 21.94
CA THR A 191 6.41 -25.18 21.27
C THR A 191 5.71 -26.28 20.44
N GLY A 192 6.22 -26.55 19.23
CA GLY A 192 5.61 -27.47 18.27
C GLY A 192 4.44 -26.89 17.45
N LYS A 193 4.03 -25.65 17.72
CA LYS A 193 2.98 -24.93 16.98
C LYS A 193 3.58 -23.78 16.17
N LEU A 194 2.96 -23.48 15.03
CA LEU A 194 3.28 -22.26 14.28
C LEU A 194 2.87 -21.03 15.09
N GLN A 195 3.75 -20.04 15.16
CA GLN A 195 3.49 -18.78 15.86
C GLN A 195 3.57 -17.63 14.88
N TYR A 196 2.52 -16.82 14.79
CA TYR A 196 2.45 -15.64 13.94
C TYR A 196 1.15 -14.88 14.25
N ARG A 197 1.02 -13.65 13.77
CA ARG A 197 -0.18 -12.83 13.95
C ARG A 197 -1.42 -13.54 13.39
N GLY A 198 -2.35 -13.90 14.27
CA GLY A 198 -3.62 -14.53 13.92
C GLY A 198 -3.60 -16.07 13.91
N ALA A 199 -2.51 -16.72 14.30
CA ALA A 199 -2.46 -18.17 14.41
C ALA A 199 -3.61 -18.71 15.31
N PRO A 200 -4.31 -19.81 14.93
CA PRO A 200 -4.04 -20.67 13.78
C PRO A 200 -4.72 -20.24 12.47
N LYS A 201 -5.46 -19.12 12.46
CA LYS A 201 -6.08 -18.55 11.26
C LYS A 201 -5.02 -17.95 10.34
N THR A 202 -5.37 -17.57 9.12
CA THR A 202 -4.38 -17.07 8.17
C THR A 202 -3.88 -15.66 8.54
N ALA A 203 -2.56 -15.47 8.52
CA ALA A 203 -1.93 -14.18 8.81
C ALA A 203 -2.45 -13.06 7.87
N PRO A 204 -2.63 -11.82 8.39
CA PRO A 204 -2.92 -10.66 7.55
C PRO A 204 -1.82 -10.42 6.51
N HIS A 205 -2.15 -9.77 5.40
CA HIS A 205 -1.14 -9.33 4.45
C HIS A 205 -0.28 -8.20 5.03
N ALA A 206 0.87 -7.95 4.41
CA ALA A 206 1.77 -6.84 4.78
C ALA A 206 1.03 -5.50 4.79
N GLU A 207 0.24 -5.23 3.73
CA GLU A 207 -0.53 -3.99 3.58
C GLU A 207 -1.56 -3.84 4.71
N GLN A 208 -2.16 -4.94 5.16
CA GLN A 208 -3.06 -4.96 6.31
C GLN A 208 -2.36 -4.66 7.63
N ILE A 209 -1.13 -5.15 7.79
CA ILE A 209 -0.33 -4.92 8.98
C ILE A 209 0.11 -3.46 9.05
N TYR A 210 0.63 -2.89 7.96
CA TYR A 210 0.98 -1.46 7.90
C TYR A 210 -0.24 -0.59 8.18
N CYS A 211 -1.35 -0.84 7.48
CA CYS A 211 -2.55 -0.04 7.62
C CYS A 211 -3.14 -0.09 9.02
N ASN A 212 -3.25 -1.29 9.60
CA ASN A 212 -3.72 -1.40 10.98
C ASN A 212 -2.76 -0.75 11.98
N ALA A 213 -1.45 -0.70 11.71
CA ALA A 213 -0.49 -0.03 12.58
C ALA A 213 -0.67 1.49 12.55
N TRP A 214 -0.59 2.13 11.39
CA TRP A 214 -0.70 3.59 11.32
C TRP A 214 -2.09 4.12 11.70
N LEU A 215 -3.16 3.38 11.42
CA LEU A 215 -4.50 3.76 11.89
C LEU A 215 -4.60 3.74 13.42
N ARG A 216 -3.92 2.80 14.08
CA ARG A 216 -3.94 2.68 15.54
C ARG A 216 -3.05 3.71 16.25
N GLU A 217 -1.98 4.16 15.59
CA GLU A 217 -1.20 5.31 16.09
C GLU A 217 -2.00 6.61 15.99
N LEU A 218 -2.78 6.79 14.92
CA LEU A 218 -3.68 7.95 14.78
C LEU A 218 -4.87 7.90 15.72
N ASN A 219 -5.42 6.70 15.96
CA ASN A 219 -6.51 6.51 16.88
C ASN A 219 -6.42 5.12 17.56
N PRO A 220 -6.02 5.06 18.85
CA PRO A 220 -5.93 3.81 19.61
C PRO A 220 -7.24 3.02 19.71
N SER A 221 -8.40 3.65 19.47
CA SER A 221 -9.71 2.98 19.46
C SER A 221 -9.91 2.07 18.25
N ILE A 222 -9.08 2.17 17.22
CA ILE A 222 -9.15 1.30 16.05
C ILE A 222 -8.80 -0.14 16.48
N PRO A 223 -9.66 -1.13 16.19
CA PRO A 223 -9.44 -2.49 16.64
C PRO A 223 -8.18 -3.10 16.02
N TYR A 224 -7.51 -3.94 16.80
CA TYR A 224 -6.38 -4.71 16.32
C TYR A 224 -6.85 -5.75 15.29
N LEU A 225 -6.24 -5.73 14.09
CA LEU A 225 -6.55 -6.70 13.06
C LEU A 225 -5.90 -8.06 13.39
N GLU A 226 -6.69 -8.98 13.93
CA GLU A 226 -6.18 -10.28 14.39
C GLU A 226 -5.67 -11.18 13.26
N HIS A 227 -6.43 -11.32 12.18
CA HIS A 227 -6.14 -12.24 11.08
C HIS A 227 -6.63 -11.67 9.74
N ARG A 228 -6.22 -12.28 8.61
CA ARG A 228 -6.50 -11.77 7.25
C ARG A 228 -7.95 -11.39 7.01
N HIS A 229 -8.86 -12.28 7.38
CA HIS A 229 -10.30 -12.14 7.19
C HIS A 229 -11.04 -11.54 8.41
N HIS A 230 -10.35 -10.88 9.34
CA HIS A 230 -10.99 -10.18 10.45
C HIS A 230 -11.63 -8.89 9.92
N ALA A 231 -12.85 -9.02 9.40
CA ALA A 231 -13.61 -7.94 8.79
C ALA A 231 -15.09 -8.02 9.24
N THR A 232 -15.40 -7.45 10.41
CA THR A 232 -16.79 -7.33 10.86
C THR A 232 -17.54 -6.32 10.01
N GLN A 233 -18.88 -6.34 10.02
CA GLN A 233 -19.67 -5.37 9.27
C GLN A 233 -19.39 -3.93 9.69
N ALA A 234 -19.18 -3.70 10.99
CA ALA A 234 -18.79 -2.39 11.50
C ALA A 234 -17.42 -1.94 10.95
N MET A 235 -16.43 -2.84 10.92
CA MET A 235 -15.10 -2.55 10.34
C MET A 235 -15.18 -2.28 8.84
N ILE A 236 -15.99 -3.04 8.11
CA ILE A 236 -16.19 -2.84 6.67
C ILE A 236 -16.82 -1.47 6.40
N ALA A 237 -17.90 -1.13 7.11
CA ALA A 237 -18.57 0.15 6.96
C ALA A 237 -17.66 1.32 7.33
N TRP A 238 -16.91 1.22 8.44
CA TRP A 238 -15.92 2.21 8.83
C TRP A 238 -14.82 2.36 7.78
N TRP A 239 -14.26 1.26 7.29
CA TRP A 239 -13.20 1.29 6.27
C TRP A 239 -13.67 1.90 4.95
N GLN A 240 -14.92 1.64 4.55
CA GLN A 240 -15.54 2.24 3.38
C GLN A 240 -15.66 3.77 3.50
N ARG A 241 -16.12 4.28 4.66
CA ARG A 241 -16.15 5.72 4.94
C ARG A 241 -14.76 6.33 4.99
N PHE A 242 -13.81 5.65 5.63
CA PHE A 242 -12.42 6.08 5.67
C PHE A 242 -11.85 6.24 4.26
N MET A 243 -12.00 5.22 3.39
CA MET A 243 -11.52 5.28 2.02
C MET A 243 -12.15 6.44 1.24
N ALA A 244 -13.46 6.66 1.38
CA ALA A 244 -14.16 7.75 0.71
C ALA A 244 -13.64 9.13 1.16
N SER A 245 -13.41 9.32 2.46
CA SER A 245 -13.06 10.62 3.05
C SER A 245 -11.57 10.94 3.05
N ASN A 246 -10.68 9.95 2.94
CA ASN A 246 -9.24 10.14 3.12
C ASN A 246 -8.39 9.73 1.92
N LEU A 247 -8.93 8.94 0.99
CA LEU A 247 -8.17 8.44 -0.14
C LEU A 247 -8.82 8.86 -1.45
N VAL A 248 -7.99 9.00 -2.48
CA VAL A 248 -8.40 8.92 -3.88
C VAL A 248 -7.72 7.69 -4.47
N ILE A 249 -8.50 6.73 -4.95
CA ILE A 249 -7.98 5.42 -5.33
C ILE A 249 -8.03 5.27 -6.85
N LEU A 250 -6.89 5.40 -7.52
CA LEU A 250 -6.80 5.46 -8.98
C LEU A 250 -6.26 4.17 -9.61
N GLU A 251 -6.72 3.85 -10.82
CA GLU A 251 -6.05 2.85 -11.64
C GLU A 251 -4.64 3.31 -12.01
N PRO A 252 -3.65 2.40 -12.18
CA PRO A 252 -2.28 2.80 -12.55
C PRO A 252 -2.22 3.68 -13.80
N GLN A 253 -3.08 3.41 -14.78
CA GLN A 253 -3.17 4.19 -16.01
C GLN A 253 -3.72 5.61 -15.77
N GLN A 254 -4.71 5.76 -14.90
CA GLN A 254 -5.26 7.08 -14.54
C GLN A 254 -4.24 7.88 -13.72
N LEU A 255 -3.55 7.19 -12.81
CA LEU A 255 -2.49 7.75 -11.98
C LEU A 255 -1.31 8.22 -12.83
N GLY A 256 -0.95 7.48 -13.89
CA GLY A 256 0.33 7.64 -14.57
C GLY A 256 1.45 6.86 -13.87
N LEU A 257 1.17 5.62 -13.43
CA LEU A 257 2.11 4.76 -12.72
C LEU A 257 2.45 3.50 -13.55
N GLY A 258 3.72 3.39 -13.91
CA GLY A 258 4.34 2.21 -14.48
C GLY A 258 4.78 1.21 -13.43
N LEU A 259 4.53 -0.08 -13.71
CA LEU A 259 4.89 -1.20 -12.85
C LEU A 259 5.86 -2.13 -13.59
N ILE A 260 6.72 -2.83 -12.85
CA ILE A 260 7.54 -3.92 -13.41
C ILE A 260 6.68 -5.10 -13.86
N LYS A 261 7.19 -5.90 -14.81
CA LYS A 261 6.43 -6.92 -15.56
C LYS A 261 5.68 -7.89 -14.65
N ARG A 262 6.28 -8.31 -13.54
CA ARG A 262 5.66 -9.26 -12.59
C ARG A 262 4.40 -8.72 -11.92
N PHE A 263 4.25 -7.40 -11.82
CA PHE A 263 3.12 -6.75 -11.18
C PHE A 263 2.02 -6.32 -12.15
N ILE A 264 2.29 -6.35 -13.47
CA ILE A 264 1.29 -6.05 -14.49
C ILE A 264 0.36 -7.26 -14.66
N PRO A 265 -0.93 -7.17 -14.32
CA PRO A 265 -1.85 -8.27 -14.54
C PRO A 265 -2.31 -8.29 -16.01
N LYS A 266 -2.59 -9.49 -16.55
CA LYS A 266 -3.18 -9.65 -17.90
C LYS A 266 -4.54 -8.94 -18.04
N SER A 267 -5.27 -8.80 -16.95
CA SER A 267 -6.52 -8.06 -16.84
C SER A 267 -6.76 -7.67 -15.38
N LYS A 268 -7.57 -6.64 -15.14
CA LYS A 268 -7.95 -6.21 -13.78
C LYS A 268 -8.33 -7.40 -12.90
N ARG A 269 -7.75 -7.52 -11.70
CA ARG A 269 -8.04 -8.66 -10.83
C ARG A 269 -9.35 -8.44 -10.07
N PRO A 270 -10.30 -9.39 -10.09
CA PRO A 270 -11.59 -9.21 -9.40
C PRO A 270 -11.51 -9.03 -7.88
N ASN A 271 -10.40 -9.43 -7.26
CA ASN A 271 -10.20 -9.30 -5.82
C ASN A 271 -9.57 -7.95 -5.41
N GLU A 272 -9.10 -7.16 -6.37
CA GLU A 272 -8.57 -5.82 -6.14
C GLU A 272 -9.68 -4.76 -6.22
N MET A 273 -9.46 -3.63 -5.55
CA MET A 273 -10.27 -2.42 -5.68
C MET A 273 -10.18 -1.90 -7.11
N SER A 274 -11.25 -1.29 -7.62
CA SER A 274 -11.20 -0.49 -8.85
C SER A 274 -11.48 0.97 -8.56
N TYR A 275 -11.11 1.86 -9.48
CA TYR A 275 -11.50 3.27 -9.39
C TYR A 275 -13.02 3.43 -9.27
N LEU A 276 -13.79 2.64 -10.02
CA LEU A 276 -15.25 2.70 -9.96
C LEU A 276 -15.84 2.18 -8.64
N ASP A 277 -15.18 1.22 -7.97
CA ASP A 277 -15.54 0.87 -6.59
C ASP A 277 -15.39 2.08 -5.66
N TRP A 278 -14.25 2.78 -5.78
CA TRP A 278 -13.99 3.95 -4.95
C TRP A 278 -14.94 5.11 -5.27
N LEU A 279 -15.21 5.39 -6.55
CA LEU A 279 -16.20 6.40 -6.95
C LEU A 279 -17.59 6.12 -6.37
N LEU A 280 -18.02 4.86 -6.30
CA LEU A 280 -19.28 4.51 -5.65
C LEU A 280 -19.27 4.76 -4.14
N LEU A 281 -18.11 4.58 -3.48
CA LEU A 281 -17.95 4.95 -2.06
C LEU A 281 -17.96 6.47 -1.88
N TYR A 282 -17.22 7.19 -2.73
CA TYR A 282 -17.21 8.65 -2.72
C TYR A 282 -18.62 9.22 -2.93
N LYS A 283 -19.35 8.67 -3.92
CA LYS A 283 -20.74 9.02 -4.16
C LYS A 283 -21.64 8.80 -2.93
N GLN A 284 -21.46 7.66 -2.27
CA GLN A 284 -22.29 7.27 -1.14
C GLN A 284 -22.01 8.11 0.12
N TYR A 285 -20.75 8.45 0.39
CA TYR A 285 -20.32 8.99 1.68
C TYR A 285 -19.84 10.45 1.64
N CYS A 286 -19.62 11.02 0.46
CA CYS A 286 -19.05 12.37 0.33
C CYS A 286 -19.84 13.25 -0.64
N ASP A 287 -20.18 12.75 -1.84
CA ASP A 287 -20.85 13.57 -2.86
C ASP A 287 -21.91 12.77 -3.65
N PRO A 288 -23.20 12.85 -3.27
CA PRO A 288 -24.27 12.14 -3.98
C PRO A 288 -24.39 12.47 -5.48
N ASN A 289 -23.89 13.63 -5.91
CA ASN A 289 -23.95 14.10 -7.30
C ASN A 289 -22.86 13.49 -8.19
N THR A 290 -21.87 12.79 -7.61
CA THR A 290 -20.82 12.14 -8.37
C THR A 290 -21.40 11.12 -9.36
N GLN A 291 -20.88 11.17 -10.60
CA GLN A 291 -21.20 10.20 -11.63
C GLN A 291 -20.47 8.88 -11.35
N ALA A 292 -21.23 7.87 -10.95
CA ALA A 292 -20.75 6.51 -10.72
C ALA A 292 -21.89 5.52 -10.93
N SER A 293 -21.64 4.44 -11.68
CA SER A 293 -22.66 3.47 -12.07
C SER A 293 -22.35 2.07 -11.53
N ARG A 294 -23.28 1.54 -10.71
CA ARG A 294 -23.22 0.15 -10.25
C ARG A 294 -23.34 -0.84 -11.41
N LEU A 295 -24.13 -0.49 -12.44
CA LEU A 295 -24.29 -1.30 -13.64
C LEU A 295 -22.98 -1.36 -14.44
N GLU A 296 -22.27 -0.24 -14.56
CA GLU A 296 -20.96 -0.20 -15.22
C GLU A 296 -19.93 -1.01 -14.44
N LEU A 297 -19.90 -0.90 -13.11
CA LEU A 297 -19.04 -1.73 -12.26
C LEU A 297 -19.36 -3.21 -12.48
N PHE A 298 -20.65 -3.54 -12.57
CA PHE A 298 -21.08 -4.91 -12.82
C PHE A 298 -20.57 -5.44 -14.16
N ARG A 299 -20.75 -4.67 -15.24
CA ARG A 299 -20.32 -5.01 -16.61
C ARG A 299 -18.80 -5.16 -16.75
N THR A 300 -18.04 -4.34 -16.04
CA THR A 300 -16.56 -4.33 -16.14
C THR A 300 -15.89 -5.35 -15.21
N LEU A 301 -16.35 -5.48 -13.97
CA LEU A 301 -15.67 -6.26 -12.93
C LEU A 301 -16.61 -7.13 -12.07
N GLY A 302 -17.84 -6.67 -11.82
CA GLY A 302 -18.76 -7.31 -10.88
C GLY A 302 -19.20 -8.71 -11.31
N TRP A 303 -19.48 -8.95 -12.60
CA TRP A 303 -19.82 -10.31 -13.08
C TRP A 303 -18.67 -11.29 -12.84
N ARG A 304 -17.41 -10.85 -13.00
CA ARG A 304 -16.22 -11.67 -12.70
C ARG A 304 -16.11 -11.96 -11.21
N ARG A 305 -16.49 -11.00 -10.35
CA ARG A 305 -16.54 -11.20 -8.90
C ARG A 305 -17.61 -12.23 -8.52
N LEU A 306 -18.80 -12.16 -9.11
CA LEU A 306 -19.88 -13.14 -8.87
C LEU A 306 -19.42 -14.57 -9.16
N VAL A 307 -18.62 -14.78 -10.21
CA VAL A 307 -18.10 -16.11 -10.54
C VAL A 307 -16.88 -16.47 -9.68
N LYS A 308 -15.87 -15.60 -9.61
CA LYS A 308 -14.56 -15.97 -9.05
C LYS A 308 -14.51 -15.99 -7.52
N LEU A 309 -15.25 -15.11 -6.83
CA LEU A 309 -15.16 -15.02 -5.37
C LEU A 309 -15.75 -16.27 -4.67
N PRO A 310 -16.94 -16.78 -5.05
CA PRO A 310 -17.47 -18.02 -4.46
C PRO A 310 -16.55 -19.22 -4.69
N LEU A 311 -16.02 -19.37 -5.91
CA LEU A 311 -15.06 -20.43 -6.24
C LEU A 311 -13.79 -20.32 -5.40
N SER A 312 -13.27 -19.11 -5.21
CA SER A 312 -12.11 -18.88 -4.34
C SER A 312 -12.41 -19.25 -2.89
N ARG A 313 -13.61 -18.96 -2.40
CA ARG A 313 -14.03 -19.27 -1.02
C ARG A 313 -14.18 -20.78 -0.82
N LEU A 314 -14.76 -21.50 -1.78
CA LEU A 314 -14.85 -22.96 -1.77
C LEU A 314 -13.46 -23.61 -1.75
N LYS A 315 -12.54 -23.14 -2.61
CA LYS A 315 -11.15 -23.60 -2.64
C LYS A 315 -10.40 -23.33 -1.34
N PHE A 316 -10.66 -22.20 -0.69
CA PHE A 316 -10.08 -21.88 0.60
C PHE A 316 -10.58 -22.81 1.71
N LYS A 317 -11.90 -23.03 1.78
CA LYS A 317 -12.52 -23.94 2.75
C LYS A 317 -12.00 -25.38 2.58
N SER A 318 -11.87 -25.88 1.35
CA SER A 318 -11.37 -27.24 1.12
C SER A 318 -9.91 -27.42 1.55
N LYS A 319 -9.07 -26.41 1.33
CA LYS A 319 -7.67 -26.40 1.84
C LYS A 319 -7.60 -26.33 3.35
N ALA A 320 -8.48 -25.57 4.00
CA ALA A 320 -8.54 -25.51 5.45
C ALA A 320 -8.86 -26.89 6.03
N VAL A 321 -9.87 -27.60 5.51
CA VAL A 321 -10.24 -28.95 5.96
C VAL A 321 -9.09 -29.95 5.83
N LYS A 322 -8.29 -29.88 4.76
CA LYS A 322 -7.10 -30.75 4.57
C LYS A 322 -5.95 -30.46 5.52
N LYS A 323 -5.92 -29.28 6.17
CA LYS A 323 -4.86 -28.90 7.12
C LYS A 323 -5.17 -29.34 8.56
N PHE A 324 -6.40 -29.81 8.82
CA PHE A 324 -6.89 -30.32 10.10
C PHE A 324 -7.15 -31.83 10.09
N LYS A 325 -6.94 -32.50 8.95
CA LYS A 325 -6.76 -33.96 8.86
C LYS A 325 -5.28 -34.24 8.77
#